data_AF-A0A2E4NS91-F1
#
_entry.id   AF-A0A2E4NS91-F1
#
_cell.length_a   1.000
_cell.length_b   1.000
_cell.length_c   1.000
_cell.angle_alpha   90.00
_cell.angle_beta   90.00
_cell.angle_gamma   90.00
#
_symmetry.space_group_name_H-M   'P 1'
#
loop_
_entity.id
_entity.type
_entity.pdbx_description
1 polymer ?
#
loop_
_entity_poly.entity_id
_entity_poly.type
_entity_poly.pdbx_seq_one_letter_code
_entity_poly.pdbx_strand_id
1 'polypeptide(L)'
;MGRAIRAEGALDGTVYCSNAARARQTLEGLIPSNLHHTVNLAPALYTFNHEVVLDWLRDRSEDSITLIGHNPALEDLACLLLKHAPDAFPTCSCMHIALPIEHWHEIGKNKGRLEKLLTPNDVSYEQFHRKRTKIHIDEHLPLPGHIPESLLHQYQRIRDLEPGVLQGYDDEFLHQYRIAIRRSRAIAEAVVDIRGDGDLRKAVEVLKWHGQATSRLRDLHVLLGDLAQWPLEEDTQLALVSSGARSHFANRADAEHQELTKRLNSRQYRKDMDGWYQRLTSRHLTKVTRKLATEDVRKALEKHIHKHNDVARQLNEQSPDDHFHDLRKRLKRIRYLAELDKPAFRDMLRQLKHRQQRFGDFQDLHVQIDMLSDFRDSIATEPDMLAPVAGLNTLIANLAEEKNRRRDDILTLGGIG
;
A
#
# COMPACT_ATOMS: atom_id res chain seq x y z
N MET A 1 -12.61 -8.19 0.98
CA MET A 1 -13.33 -9.03 -0.01
C MET A 1 -14.59 -8.35 -0.55
N GLY A 2 -15.57 -7.96 0.27
CA GLY A 2 -16.82 -7.34 -0.20
C GLY A 2 -16.67 -6.12 -1.12
N ARG A 3 -15.69 -5.23 -0.87
CA ARG A 3 -15.35 -4.14 -1.80
C ARG A 3 -14.79 -4.65 -3.14
N ALA A 4 -13.92 -5.64 -3.07
CA ALA A 4 -13.23 -6.18 -4.23
C ALA A 4 -14.19 -6.85 -5.21
N ILE A 5 -15.06 -7.75 -4.73
CA ILE A 5 -16.03 -8.43 -5.59
C ILE A 5 -17.04 -7.49 -6.23
N ARG A 6 -17.38 -6.37 -5.57
CA ARG A 6 -18.26 -5.33 -6.12
C ARG A 6 -17.57 -4.57 -7.24
N ALA A 7 -16.31 -4.21 -7.06
CA ALA A 7 -15.52 -3.58 -8.11
C ALA A 7 -15.34 -4.48 -9.34
N GLU A 8 -15.35 -5.81 -9.16
CA GLU A 8 -15.32 -6.78 -10.26
C GLU A 8 -16.68 -7.02 -10.94
N GLY A 9 -17.75 -6.34 -10.52
CA GLY A 9 -19.10 -6.57 -11.05
C GLY A 9 -19.66 -7.96 -10.71
N ALA A 10 -19.06 -8.66 -9.74
CA ALA A 10 -19.48 -10.02 -9.39
C ALA A 10 -20.89 -10.08 -8.76
N LEU A 11 -21.52 -8.93 -8.50
CA LEU A 11 -22.88 -8.84 -7.98
C LEU A 11 -23.86 -8.21 -8.97
N ASP A 12 -23.43 -7.95 -10.21
CA ASP A 12 -24.25 -7.33 -11.25
C ASP A 12 -25.22 -8.35 -11.90
N GLY A 13 -24.84 -9.63 -11.86
CA GLY A 13 -25.64 -10.77 -12.32
C GLY A 13 -26.55 -11.37 -11.27
N THR A 14 -27.09 -12.56 -11.56
CA THR A 14 -27.96 -13.26 -10.62
C THR A 14 -27.13 -13.94 -9.54
N VAL A 15 -27.36 -13.58 -8.27
CA VAL A 15 -26.61 -14.11 -7.14
C VAL A 15 -27.38 -15.25 -6.48
N TYR A 16 -26.74 -16.41 -6.34
CA TYR A 16 -27.27 -17.55 -5.61
C TYR A 16 -26.42 -17.87 -4.39
N CYS A 17 -27.07 -18.17 -3.28
CA CYS A 17 -26.41 -18.52 -2.03
C CYS A 17 -26.95 -19.83 -1.45
N SER A 18 -26.04 -20.72 -1.02
CA SER A 18 -26.39 -21.89 -0.24
C SER A 18 -27.09 -21.49 1.08
N ASN A 19 -28.06 -22.29 1.53
CA ASN A 19 -28.77 -22.05 2.78
C ASN A 19 -27.94 -22.35 4.05
N ALA A 20 -26.71 -22.87 3.91
CA ALA A 20 -25.86 -23.17 5.06
C ALA A 20 -25.42 -21.91 5.82
N ALA A 21 -25.26 -22.05 7.13
CA ALA A 21 -24.92 -20.93 8.02
C ALA A 21 -23.64 -20.17 7.58
N ARG A 22 -22.57 -20.89 7.21
CA ARG A 22 -21.32 -20.26 6.77
C ARG A 22 -21.47 -19.48 5.47
N ALA A 23 -22.23 -19.99 4.51
CA ALA A 23 -22.48 -19.29 3.24
C ALA A 23 -23.30 -18.01 3.46
N ARG A 24 -24.29 -18.06 4.36
CA ARG A 24 -25.07 -16.89 4.77
C ARG A 24 -24.22 -15.84 5.50
N GLN A 25 -23.32 -16.27 6.40
CA GLN A 25 -22.36 -15.37 7.05
C GLN A 25 -21.41 -14.72 6.02
N THR A 26 -20.96 -15.47 5.01
CA THR A 26 -20.18 -14.91 3.91
C THR A 26 -21.01 -13.87 3.14
N LEU A 27 -22.26 -14.19 2.81
CA LEU A 27 -23.18 -13.26 2.15
C LEU A 27 -23.37 -11.96 2.96
N GLU A 28 -23.59 -12.07 4.28
CA GLU A 28 -23.76 -10.92 5.18
C GLU A 28 -22.54 -9.99 5.19
N GLY A 29 -21.32 -10.54 5.07
CA GLY A 29 -20.09 -9.76 4.99
C GLY A 29 -19.76 -9.22 3.59
N LEU A 30 -20.38 -9.76 2.54
CA LEU A 30 -20.11 -9.42 1.14
C LEU A 30 -21.09 -8.37 0.60
N ILE A 31 -22.37 -8.52 0.91
CA ILE A 31 -23.46 -7.72 0.37
C ILE A 31 -24.08 -6.88 1.51
N PRO A 32 -24.31 -5.57 1.31
CA PRO A 32 -25.08 -4.75 2.25
C PRO A 32 -26.46 -5.36 2.54
N SER A 33 -26.94 -5.26 3.78
CA SER A 33 -28.21 -5.87 4.22
C SER A 33 -29.42 -5.43 3.39
N ASN A 34 -29.43 -4.18 2.92
CA ASN A 34 -30.49 -3.64 2.06
C ASN A 34 -30.54 -4.29 0.67
N LEU A 35 -29.52 -5.04 0.25
CA LEU A 35 -29.47 -5.76 -1.03
C LEU A 35 -29.59 -7.28 -0.84
N HIS A 36 -29.76 -7.80 0.37
CA HIS A 36 -29.88 -9.26 0.58
C HIS A 36 -31.11 -9.87 -0.11
N HIS A 37 -32.16 -9.07 -0.31
CA HIS A 37 -33.38 -9.51 -0.99
C HIS A 37 -33.19 -9.82 -2.48
N THR A 38 -32.08 -9.37 -3.08
CA THR A 38 -31.76 -9.69 -4.49
C THR A 38 -31.03 -11.02 -4.64
N VAL A 39 -30.75 -11.71 -3.53
CA VAL A 39 -30.03 -12.99 -3.51
C VAL A 39 -30.99 -14.16 -3.44
N ASN A 40 -30.86 -15.08 -4.37
CA ASN A 40 -31.66 -16.29 -4.43
C ASN A 40 -31.04 -17.38 -3.54
N LEU A 41 -31.77 -17.80 -2.51
CA LEU A 41 -31.36 -18.95 -1.71
C LEU A 41 -31.59 -20.25 -2.49
N ALA A 42 -30.54 -21.04 -2.70
CA ALA A 42 -30.60 -22.30 -3.40
C ALA A 42 -30.13 -23.45 -2.49
N PRO A 43 -31.05 -24.21 -1.87
CA PRO A 43 -30.71 -25.35 -1.03
C PRO A 43 -29.85 -26.41 -1.75
N ALA A 44 -30.03 -26.58 -3.07
CA ALA A 44 -29.24 -27.49 -3.89
C ALA A 44 -27.73 -27.17 -3.89
N LEU A 45 -27.36 -25.91 -3.64
CA LEU A 45 -25.96 -25.49 -3.53
C LEU A 45 -25.34 -25.84 -2.17
N TYR A 46 -26.10 -26.38 -1.21
CA TYR A 46 -25.54 -27.01 -0.03
C TYR A 46 -25.10 -28.45 -0.34
N THR A 47 -24.00 -28.56 -1.06
CA THR A 47 -23.42 -29.83 -1.52
C THR A 47 -21.89 -29.78 -1.42
N PHE A 48 -21.28 -30.96 -1.32
CA PHE A 48 -19.84 -31.15 -1.43
C PHE A 48 -19.45 -31.84 -2.75
N ASN A 49 -20.43 -32.19 -3.60
CA ASN A 49 -20.21 -32.77 -4.92
C ASN A 49 -20.39 -31.70 -6.01
N HIS A 50 -19.35 -31.47 -6.81
CA HIS A 50 -19.36 -30.53 -7.92
C HIS A 50 -20.33 -30.91 -9.05
N GLU A 51 -20.63 -32.20 -9.25
CA GLU A 51 -21.57 -32.66 -10.28
C GLU A 51 -22.98 -32.12 -10.03
N VAL A 52 -23.41 -32.05 -8.76
CA VAL A 52 -24.70 -31.46 -8.38
C VAL A 52 -24.75 -29.97 -8.75
N VAL A 53 -23.65 -29.24 -8.55
CA VAL A 53 -23.56 -27.83 -8.94
C VAL A 53 -23.54 -27.67 -10.46
N LEU A 54 -22.82 -28.55 -11.17
CA LEU A 54 -22.74 -28.56 -12.62
C LEU A 54 -24.12 -28.80 -13.26
N ASP A 55 -24.85 -29.82 -12.80
CA ASP A 55 -26.19 -30.12 -13.31
C ASP A 55 -27.18 -29.00 -12.97
N TRP A 56 -27.10 -28.44 -11.76
CA TRP A 56 -27.89 -27.27 -11.38
C TRP A 56 -27.62 -26.06 -12.29
N LEU A 57 -26.37 -25.85 -12.70
CA LEU A 57 -26.00 -24.80 -13.65
C LEU A 57 -26.52 -25.05 -15.06
N ARG A 58 -26.65 -26.30 -15.52
CA ARG A 58 -27.13 -26.62 -16.88
C ARG A 58 -28.57 -26.17 -17.15
N ASP A 59 -29.39 -26.10 -16.10
CA ASP A 59 -30.79 -25.68 -16.16
C ASP A 59 -30.98 -24.16 -15.99
N ARG A 60 -29.93 -23.37 -16.25
CA ARG A 60 -29.92 -21.90 -16.12
C ARG A 60 -30.06 -21.21 -17.47
N SER A 61 -30.46 -19.95 -17.43
CA SER A 61 -30.66 -19.10 -18.62
C SER A 61 -30.11 -17.68 -18.45
N GLU A 62 -29.54 -17.37 -17.29
CA GLU A 62 -29.01 -16.07 -16.92
C GLU A 62 -27.66 -15.81 -17.59
N ASP A 63 -27.38 -14.59 -18.05
CA ASP A 63 -26.10 -14.26 -18.71
C ASP A 63 -24.90 -14.40 -17.77
N SER A 64 -25.10 -14.15 -16.48
CA SER A 64 -24.06 -14.27 -15.45
C SER A 64 -24.64 -14.71 -14.12
N ILE A 65 -23.90 -15.60 -13.45
CA ILE A 65 -24.29 -16.22 -12.19
C ILE A 65 -23.15 -16.12 -11.20
N THR A 66 -23.48 -15.67 -10.00
CA THR A 66 -22.55 -15.68 -8.86
C THR A 66 -23.00 -16.70 -7.84
N LEU A 67 -22.13 -17.67 -7.55
CA LEU A 67 -22.39 -18.72 -6.57
C LEU A 67 -21.67 -18.42 -5.24
N ILE A 68 -22.44 -18.37 -4.15
CA ILE A 68 -21.93 -18.37 -2.78
C ILE A 68 -22.21 -19.76 -2.19
N GLY A 69 -21.19 -20.61 -2.18
CA GLY A 69 -21.31 -22.03 -1.83
C GLY A 69 -20.17 -22.52 -0.94
N HIS A 70 -19.97 -23.84 -0.95
CA HIS A 70 -19.01 -24.52 -0.09
C HIS A 70 -17.91 -25.19 -0.89
N ASN A 71 -16.72 -25.25 -0.29
CA ASN A 71 -15.68 -26.16 -0.74
C ASN A 71 -15.91 -27.55 -0.09
N PRO A 72 -15.52 -28.65 -0.78
CA PRO A 72 -14.74 -28.67 -2.02
C PRO A 72 -15.55 -28.49 -3.32
N ALA A 73 -16.89 -28.52 -3.29
CA ALA A 73 -17.71 -28.53 -4.51
C ALA A 73 -17.37 -27.41 -5.53
N LEU A 74 -17.16 -26.17 -5.08
CA LEU A 74 -16.78 -25.06 -5.97
C LEU A 74 -15.36 -25.17 -6.52
N GLU A 75 -14.43 -25.68 -5.71
CA GLU A 75 -13.04 -25.90 -6.09
C GLU A 75 -12.93 -27.03 -7.13
N ASP A 76 -13.63 -28.14 -6.89
CA ASP A 76 -13.72 -29.26 -7.82
C ASP A 76 -14.43 -28.86 -9.12
N LEU A 77 -15.47 -28.03 -9.04
CA LEU A 77 -16.13 -27.46 -10.21
C LEU A 77 -15.15 -26.60 -11.03
N ALA A 78 -14.38 -25.73 -10.37
CA ALA A 78 -13.36 -24.93 -11.05
C ALA A 78 -12.29 -25.82 -11.72
N CYS A 79 -11.85 -26.89 -11.04
CA CYS A 79 -10.94 -27.90 -11.60
C CYS A 79 -11.50 -28.61 -12.83
N LEU A 80 -12.81 -28.87 -12.87
CA LEU A 80 -13.46 -29.41 -14.05
C LEU A 80 -13.49 -28.39 -15.19
N LEU A 81 -13.92 -27.15 -14.91
CA LEU A 81 -14.15 -26.13 -15.93
C LEU A 81 -12.85 -25.59 -16.54
N LEU A 82 -11.77 -25.48 -15.77
CA LEU A 82 -10.53 -24.82 -16.18
C LEU A 82 -9.47 -25.81 -16.65
N LYS A 83 -8.83 -25.53 -17.78
CA LYS A 83 -7.66 -26.30 -18.25
C LYS A 83 -6.47 -26.22 -17.28
N HIS A 84 -6.30 -25.07 -16.64
CA HIS A 84 -5.27 -24.80 -15.64
C HIS A 84 -5.95 -24.13 -14.44
N ALA A 85 -6.47 -24.95 -13.54
CA ALA A 85 -7.06 -24.48 -12.30
C ALA A 85 -5.97 -23.99 -11.34
N PRO A 86 -6.28 -23.02 -10.47
CA PRO A 86 -5.36 -22.57 -9.44
C PRO A 86 -5.09 -23.69 -8.41
N ASP A 87 -3.88 -23.72 -7.85
CA ASP A 87 -3.46 -24.74 -6.87
C ASP A 87 -4.24 -24.68 -5.55
N ALA A 88 -4.91 -23.56 -5.26
CA ALA A 88 -5.71 -23.39 -4.05
C ALA A 88 -6.89 -22.45 -4.28
N PHE A 89 -8.04 -22.80 -3.70
CA PHE A 89 -9.20 -21.92 -3.61
C PHE A 89 -9.61 -21.69 -2.15
N PRO A 90 -8.86 -20.89 -1.37
CA PRO A 90 -9.09 -20.77 0.06
C PRO A 90 -10.44 -20.11 0.39
N THR A 91 -10.95 -20.33 1.60
CA THR A 91 -12.23 -19.75 2.06
C THR A 91 -12.29 -18.24 1.85
N CYS A 92 -13.48 -17.75 1.48
CA CYS A 92 -13.74 -16.35 1.12
C CYS A 92 -12.99 -15.85 -0.13
N SER A 93 -12.47 -16.74 -0.99
CA SER A 93 -11.96 -16.34 -2.32
C SER A 93 -13.10 -16.16 -3.32
N CYS A 94 -12.83 -15.38 -4.35
CA CYS A 94 -13.73 -15.17 -5.49
C CYS A 94 -12.99 -15.55 -6.78
N MET A 95 -13.66 -16.33 -7.64
CA MET A 95 -13.13 -16.74 -8.93
C MET A 95 -14.12 -16.34 -10.01
N HIS A 96 -13.64 -15.59 -11.01
CA HIS A 96 -14.40 -15.24 -12.20
C HIS A 96 -13.96 -16.15 -13.34
N ILE A 97 -14.87 -17.00 -13.80
CA ILE A 97 -14.68 -17.91 -14.92
C ILE A 97 -15.55 -17.43 -16.08
N ALA A 98 -14.92 -17.05 -17.18
CA ALA A 98 -15.63 -16.80 -18.44
C ALA A 98 -15.91 -18.15 -19.13
N LEU A 99 -17.15 -18.33 -19.59
CA LEU A 99 -17.60 -19.51 -20.34
C LEU A 99 -17.90 -19.07 -21.78
N PRO A 100 -17.06 -19.42 -22.79
CA PRO A 100 -17.35 -19.19 -24.19
C PRO A 100 -18.31 -20.28 -24.70
N ILE A 101 -19.54 -20.26 -24.17
CA ILE A 101 -20.64 -21.16 -24.51
C ILE A 101 -21.88 -20.32 -24.83
N GLU A 102 -22.79 -20.83 -25.65
CA GLU A 102 -24.04 -20.11 -25.97
C GLU A 102 -25.16 -20.45 -24.97
N HIS A 103 -25.12 -21.67 -24.43
CA HIS A 103 -26.14 -22.18 -23.52
C HIS A 103 -25.51 -22.89 -22.33
N TRP A 104 -26.12 -22.74 -21.15
CA TRP A 104 -25.61 -23.35 -19.92
C TRP A 104 -25.56 -24.88 -19.98
N HIS A 105 -26.40 -25.54 -20.78
CA HIS A 105 -26.33 -26.99 -20.96
C HIS A 105 -24.98 -27.47 -21.54
N GLU A 106 -24.22 -26.58 -22.19
CA GLU A 106 -22.89 -26.86 -22.77
C GLU A 106 -21.76 -26.80 -21.76
N ILE A 107 -22.04 -26.34 -20.52
CA ILE A 107 -21.04 -26.26 -19.46
C ILE A 107 -20.44 -27.64 -19.18
N GLY A 108 -19.13 -27.67 -19.05
CA GLY A 108 -18.42 -28.92 -18.84
C GLY A 108 -16.90 -28.77 -18.85
N LYS A 109 -16.23 -29.91 -18.97
CA LYS A 109 -14.79 -30.01 -18.79
C LYS A 109 -14.01 -29.09 -19.73
N ASN A 110 -13.07 -28.31 -19.19
CA ASN A 110 -12.19 -27.40 -19.93
C ASN A 110 -12.94 -26.35 -20.80
N LYS A 111 -14.20 -26.05 -20.47
CA LYS A 111 -14.98 -25.02 -21.16
C LYS A 111 -14.84 -23.64 -20.53
N GLY A 112 -14.17 -23.49 -19.39
CA GLY A 112 -13.95 -22.22 -18.73
C GLY A 112 -12.58 -21.61 -19.02
N ARG A 113 -12.53 -20.28 -18.99
CA ARG A 113 -11.31 -19.48 -18.92
C ARG A 113 -11.31 -18.71 -17.60
N LEU A 114 -10.22 -18.83 -16.84
CA LEU A 114 -10.04 -18.05 -15.62
C LEU A 114 -9.76 -16.60 -16.02
N GLU A 115 -10.67 -15.69 -15.70
CA GLU A 115 -10.48 -14.26 -15.88
C GLU A 115 -9.77 -13.65 -14.67
N LYS A 116 -10.21 -14.02 -13.47
CA LYS A 116 -9.66 -13.48 -12.23
C LYS A 116 -9.82 -14.42 -11.06
N LEU A 117 -8.82 -14.45 -10.20
CA LEU A 117 -8.87 -15.05 -8.88
C LEU A 117 -8.48 -13.99 -7.85
N LEU A 118 -9.33 -13.79 -6.86
CA LEU A 118 -9.07 -12.93 -5.72
C LEU A 118 -9.15 -13.75 -4.44
N THR A 119 -8.05 -13.79 -3.70
CA THR A 119 -8.01 -14.41 -2.37
C THR A 119 -8.06 -13.34 -1.28
N PRO A 120 -8.40 -13.69 -0.03
CA PRO A 120 -8.32 -12.76 1.09
C PRO A 120 -6.94 -12.10 1.24
N ASN A 121 -5.87 -12.81 0.89
CA ASN A 121 -4.50 -12.29 0.98
C ASN A 121 -4.18 -11.28 -0.12
N ASP A 122 -4.91 -11.24 -1.22
CA ASP A 122 -4.65 -10.30 -2.31
C ASP A 122 -5.35 -8.95 -2.07
N VAL A 123 -6.39 -8.95 -1.23
CA VAL A 123 -7.29 -7.80 -1.07
C VAL A 123 -7.35 -7.27 0.37
N SER A 124 -6.65 -7.91 1.31
CA SER A 124 -6.54 -7.48 2.70
C SER A 124 -5.12 -7.71 3.21
N TYR A 125 -4.46 -6.61 3.55
CA TYR A 125 -3.11 -6.65 4.10
C TYR A 125 -3.07 -7.39 5.44
N GLU A 126 -4.11 -7.25 6.26
CA GLU A 126 -4.21 -7.95 7.55
C GLU A 126 -4.16 -9.48 7.36
N GLN A 127 -4.93 -10.01 6.41
CA GLN A 127 -4.97 -11.44 6.11
C GLN A 127 -3.65 -11.94 5.53
N PHE A 128 -3.09 -11.17 4.58
CA PHE A 128 -1.75 -11.41 4.04
C PHE A 128 -0.70 -11.46 5.16
N HIS A 129 -0.70 -10.47 6.05
CA HIS A 129 0.28 -10.33 7.12
C HIS A 129 0.18 -11.49 8.12
N ARG A 130 -1.04 -11.92 8.45
CA ARG A 130 -1.29 -13.03 9.38
C ARG A 130 -0.74 -14.36 8.88
N LYS A 131 -0.86 -14.65 7.58
CA LYS A 131 -0.40 -15.93 6.99
C LYS A 131 1.07 -15.92 6.59
N ARG A 132 1.72 -14.76 6.58
CA ARG A 132 3.11 -14.63 6.18
C ARG A 132 4.04 -15.25 7.23
N THR A 133 4.97 -16.08 6.75
CA THR A 133 6.06 -16.61 7.58
C THR A 133 7.00 -15.47 7.99
N LYS A 134 7.15 -15.27 9.30
CA LYS A 134 8.06 -14.24 9.83
C LYS A 134 9.50 -14.72 9.66
N ILE A 135 10.23 -14.08 8.75
CA ILE A 135 11.69 -14.28 8.65
C ILE A 135 12.33 -13.54 9.83
N HIS A 136 13.01 -14.29 10.68
CA HIS A 136 13.81 -13.72 11.76
C HIS A 136 15.19 -13.39 11.23
N ILE A 137 15.54 -12.10 11.20
CA ILE A 137 16.91 -11.67 10.96
C ILE A 137 17.59 -11.68 12.32
N ASP A 138 18.70 -12.40 12.43
CA ASP A 138 19.49 -12.40 13.66
C ASP A 138 20.13 -11.02 13.85
N GLU A 139 19.58 -10.25 14.79
CA GLU A 139 20.04 -8.89 15.11
C GLU A 139 21.43 -8.89 15.78
N HIS A 140 21.96 -10.06 16.16
CA HIS A 140 23.31 -10.23 16.71
C HIS A 140 24.36 -10.55 15.64
N LEU A 141 23.95 -10.74 14.38
CA LEU A 141 24.92 -10.91 13.29
C LEU A 141 25.80 -9.67 13.15
N PRO A 142 27.11 -9.84 12.94
CA PRO A 142 27.98 -8.72 12.59
C PRO A 142 27.47 -7.99 11.34
N LEU A 143 27.70 -6.67 11.28
CA LEU A 143 27.31 -5.81 10.13
C LEU A 143 27.57 -6.42 8.74
N PRO A 144 28.72 -7.07 8.47
CA PRO A 144 28.97 -7.77 7.20
C PRO A 144 27.91 -8.77 6.75
N GLY A 145 27.32 -9.50 7.71
CA GLY A 145 26.27 -10.50 7.46
C GLY A 145 24.86 -9.91 7.53
N HIS A 146 24.62 -9.03 8.51
CA HIS A 146 23.31 -8.41 8.74
C HIS A 146 22.85 -7.52 7.57
N ILE A 147 23.76 -6.81 6.90
CA ILE A 147 23.40 -5.88 5.81
C ILE A 147 22.86 -6.61 4.57
N PRO A 148 23.58 -7.58 3.96
CA PRO A 148 23.05 -8.34 2.82
C PRO A 148 21.72 -9.05 3.14
N GLU A 149 21.60 -9.65 4.33
CA GLU A 149 20.38 -10.33 4.76
C GLU A 149 19.20 -9.35 4.89
N SER A 150 19.43 -8.19 5.52
CA SER A 150 18.42 -7.15 5.65
C SER A 150 17.93 -6.62 4.30
N LEU A 151 18.85 -6.43 3.35
CA LEU A 151 18.52 -5.99 2.00
C LEU A 151 17.73 -7.07 1.23
N LEU A 152 18.14 -8.34 1.33
CA LEU A 152 17.43 -9.46 0.72
C LEU A 152 16.03 -9.62 1.30
N HIS A 153 15.88 -9.47 2.62
CA HIS A 153 14.56 -9.46 3.25
C HIS A 153 13.69 -8.29 2.76
N GLN A 154 14.24 -7.06 2.62
CA GLN A 154 13.45 -5.96 2.04
C GLN A 154 13.09 -6.23 0.58
N TYR A 155 13.98 -6.84 -0.21
CA TYR A 155 13.68 -7.26 -1.57
C TYR A 155 12.50 -8.24 -1.60
N GLN A 156 12.53 -9.30 -0.81
CA GLN A 156 11.43 -10.26 -0.70
C GLN A 156 10.12 -9.55 -0.29
N ARG A 157 10.17 -8.65 0.69
CA ARG A 157 9.00 -7.85 1.08
C ARG A 157 8.43 -7.03 -0.07
N ILE A 158 9.27 -6.42 -0.89
CA ILE A 158 8.82 -5.68 -2.08
C ILE A 158 8.06 -6.63 -2.99
N ARG A 159 8.65 -7.79 -3.34
CA ARG A 159 8.05 -8.80 -4.22
C ARG A 159 6.73 -9.36 -3.67
N ASP A 160 6.67 -9.68 -2.38
CA ASP A 160 5.49 -10.27 -1.74
C ASP A 160 4.29 -9.30 -1.68
N LEU A 161 4.56 -7.98 -1.64
CA LEU A 161 3.53 -6.95 -1.53
C LEU A 161 2.99 -6.49 -2.89
N GLU A 162 3.73 -6.73 -3.98
CA GLU A 162 3.34 -6.33 -5.33
C GLU A 162 1.93 -6.80 -5.74
N PRO A 163 1.51 -8.07 -5.50
CA PRO A 163 0.16 -8.51 -5.87
C PRO A 163 -0.93 -7.64 -5.24
N GLY A 164 -0.85 -7.36 -3.94
CA GLY A 164 -1.85 -6.51 -3.27
C GLY A 164 -1.80 -5.05 -3.71
N VAL A 165 -0.61 -4.52 -4.02
CA VAL A 165 -0.49 -3.18 -4.62
C VAL A 165 -1.16 -3.11 -5.99
N LEU A 166 -0.97 -4.14 -6.82
CA LEU A 166 -1.59 -4.25 -8.14
C LEU A 166 -3.12 -4.36 -8.05
N GLN A 167 -3.66 -5.03 -7.02
CA GLN A 167 -5.11 -5.12 -6.81
C GLN A 167 -5.73 -3.82 -6.29
N GLY A 168 -5.02 -3.07 -5.44
CA GLY A 168 -5.45 -1.72 -5.02
C GLY A 168 -6.62 -1.64 -4.02
N TYR A 169 -7.14 -2.75 -3.50
CA TYR A 169 -8.32 -2.72 -2.60
C TYR A 169 -8.03 -2.35 -1.14
N ASP A 170 -6.77 -2.39 -0.73
CA ASP A 170 -6.29 -2.07 0.60
C ASP A 170 -4.99 -1.26 0.47
N ASP A 171 -5.05 0.01 0.86
CA ASP A 171 -3.97 0.97 0.71
C ASP A 171 -2.75 0.64 1.58
N GLU A 172 -2.92 -0.22 2.59
CA GLU A 172 -1.86 -0.67 3.48
C GLU A 172 -0.81 -1.51 2.72
N PHE A 173 -1.19 -2.20 1.64
CA PHE A 173 -0.21 -2.84 0.75
C PHE A 173 0.76 -1.82 0.17
N LEU A 174 0.24 -0.71 -0.37
CA LEU A 174 1.07 0.36 -0.92
C LEU A 174 1.91 1.02 0.17
N HIS A 175 1.34 1.24 1.36
CA HIS A 175 2.06 1.76 2.51
C HIS A 175 3.29 0.89 2.86
N GLN A 176 3.08 -0.42 2.98
CA GLN A 176 4.11 -1.36 3.38
C GLN A 176 5.14 -1.60 2.27
N TYR A 177 4.70 -1.60 1.01
CA TYR A 177 5.58 -1.69 -0.16
C TYR A 177 6.53 -0.49 -0.20
N ARG A 178 6.00 0.72 0.02
CA ARG A 178 6.79 1.95 0.14
C ARG A 178 7.78 1.89 1.29
N ILE A 179 7.39 1.35 2.44
CA ILE A 179 8.28 1.15 3.58
C ILE A 179 9.45 0.23 3.19
N ALA A 180 9.18 -0.87 2.50
CA ALA A 180 10.20 -1.84 2.10
C ALA A 180 11.20 -1.22 1.10
N ILE A 181 10.73 -0.51 0.06
CA ILE A 181 11.60 0.24 -0.87
C ILE A 181 12.44 1.26 -0.10
N ARG A 182 11.81 2.06 0.76
CA ARG A 182 12.51 3.10 1.53
C ARG A 182 13.59 2.51 2.43
N ARG A 183 13.33 1.38 3.09
CA ARG A 183 14.32 0.68 3.93
C ARG A 183 15.45 0.08 3.09
N SER A 184 15.12 -0.56 1.97
CA SER A 184 16.12 -1.08 1.02
C SER A 184 17.06 0.03 0.56
N ARG A 185 16.49 1.16 0.13
CA ARG A 185 17.25 2.34 -0.30
C ARG A 185 18.07 2.93 0.85
N ALA A 186 17.48 3.09 2.03
CA ALA A 186 18.13 3.63 3.21
C ALA A 186 19.40 2.85 3.60
N ILE A 187 19.31 1.53 3.66
CA ILE A 187 20.44 0.65 3.99
C ILE A 187 21.52 0.79 2.90
N ALA A 188 21.13 0.73 1.62
CA ALA A 188 22.07 0.89 0.51
C ALA A 188 22.73 2.28 0.48
N GLU A 189 21.97 3.36 0.73
CA GLU A 189 22.47 4.73 0.86
C GLU A 189 23.49 4.84 1.99
N ALA A 190 23.21 4.24 3.14
CA ALA A 190 24.13 4.26 4.29
C ALA A 190 25.45 3.53 3.97
N VAL A 191 25.40 2.39 3.26
CA VAL A 191 26.60 1.71 2.77
C VAL A 191 27.36 2.57 1.76
N VAL A 192 26.66 3.24 0.82
CA VAL A 192 27.28 4.15 -0.16
C VAL A 192 27.95 5.34 0.54
N ASP A 193 27.35 5.90 1.57
CA ASP A 193 27.89 7.04 2.31
C ASP A 193 29.22 6.70 3.02
N ILE A 194 29.31 5.48 3.57
CA ILE A 194 30.52 5.00 4.26
C ILE A 194 31.58 4.52 3.26
N ARG A 195 31.18 3.79 2.21
CA ARG A 195 32.11 3.05 1.33
C ARG A 195 32.38 3.71 -0.02
N GLY A 196 31.56 4.68 -0.42
CA GLY A 196 31.69 5.37 -1.70
C GLY A 196 31.41 4.50 -2.94
N ASP A 197 30.72 3.37 -2.80
CA ASP A 197 30.52 2.41 -3.90
C ASP A 197 29.62 2.99 -5.02
N GLY A 198 30.18 3.09 -6.23
CA GLY A 198 29.48 3.70 -7.37
C GLY A 198 28.38 2.82 -7.98
N ASP A 199 28.52 1.50 -7.87
CA ASP A 199 27.56 0.54 -8.39
C ASP A 199 26.29 0.48 -7.53
N LEU A 200 26.48 0.49 -6.21
CA LEU A 200 25.40 0.56 -5.24
C LEU A 200 24.70 1.93 -5.31
N ARG A 201 25.43 3.01 -5.60
CA ARG A 201 24.84 4.35 -5.84
C ARG A 201 23.87 4.36 -7.02
N LYS A 202 24.22 3.70 -8.13
CA LYS A 202 23.30 3.57 -9.28
C LYS A 202 22.02 2.82 -8.89
N ALA A 203 22.15 1.73 -8.11
CA ALA A 203 20.99 0.98 -7.63
C ALA A 203 20.10 1.80 -6.68
N VAL A 204 20.69 2.62 -5.82
CA VAL A 204 19.96 3.56 -4.96
C VAL A 204 19.10 4.53 -5.75
N GLU A 205 19.61 5.10 -6.86
CA GLU A 205 18.80 6.01 -7.70
C GLU A 205 17.63 5.29 -8.37
N VAL A 206 17.81 4.02 -8.78
CA VAL A 206 16.70 3.21 -9.31
C VAL A 206 15.63 2.95 -8.24
N LEU A 207 16.03 2.57 -7.02
CA LEU A 207 15.10 2.39 -5.89
C LEU A 207 14.39 3.70 -5.53
N LYS A 208 15.09 4.84 -5.61
CA LYS A 208 14.51 6.16 -5.39
C LYS A 208 13.46 6.48 -6.44
N TRP A 209 13.72 6.20 -7.71
CA TRP A 209 12.76 6.42 -8.79
C TRP A 209 11.50 5.57 -8.58
N HIS A 210 11.63 4.29 -8.21
CA HIS A 210 10.49 3.42 -7.86
C HIS A 210 9.74 3.89 -6.61
N GLY A 211 10.45 4.37 -5.60
CA GLY A 211 9.83 4.98 -4.43
C GLY A 211 9.06 6.27 -4.74
N GLN A 212 9.60 7.14 -5.61
CA GLN A 212 8.94 8.39 -6.00
C GLN A 212 7.65 8.14 -6.79
N ALA A 213 7.63 7.13 -7.65
CA ALA A 213 6.47 6.76 -8.45
C ALA A 213 5.25 6.29 -7.65
N THR A 214 5.42 6.04 -6.36
CA THR A 214 4.32 5.66 -5.46
C THR A 214 3.87 6.80 -4.55
N SER A 215 4.53 7.97 -4.61
CA SER A 215 4.29 9.05 -3.65
C SER A 215 2.93 9.69 -3.83
N ARG A 216 2.58 10.11 -5.04
CA ARG A 216 1.31 10.81 -5.29
C ARG A 216 0.10 9.97 -4.87
N LEU A 217 0.07 8.70 -5.26
CA LEU A 217 -0.98 7.77 -4.84
C LEU A 217 -1.05 7.61 -3.31
N ARG A 218 0.09 7.49 -2.63
CA ARG A 218 0.08 7.37 -1.16
C ARG A 218 -0.40 8.65 -0.49
N ASP A 219 -0.01 9.82 -1.02
CA ASP A 219 -0.42 11.10 -0.46
C ASP A 219 -1.96 11.26 -0.59
N LEU A 220 -2.54 10.83 -1.71
CA LEU A 220 -4.00 10.77 -1.91
C LEU A 220 -4.68 9.78 -0.94
N HIS A 221 -4.12 8.59 -0.74
CA HIS A 221 -4.67 7.64 0.23
C HIS A 221 -4.67 8.18 1.66
N VAL A 222 -3.60 8.87 2.06
CA VAL A 222 -3.51 9.52 3.38
C VAL A 222 -4.55 10.63 3.49
N LEU A 223 -4.66 11.51 2.50
CA LEU A 223 -5.67 12.58 2.50
C LEU A 223 -7.10 12.02 2.57
N LEU A 224 -7.44 11.02 1.76
CA LEU A 224 -8.76 10.38 1.76
C LEU A 224 -9.07 9.69 3.10
N GLY A 225 -8.08 9.03 3.71
CA GLY A 225 -8.21 8.43 5.02
C GLY A 225 -8.46 9.47 6.12
N ASP A 226 -7.71 10.56 6.10
CA ASP A 226 -7.81 11.64 7.08
C ASP A 226 -9.13 12.42 6.94
N LEU A 227 -9.56 12.73 5.70
CA LEU A 227 -10.86 13.36 5.41
C LEU A 227 -12.07 12.55 5.89
N ALA A 228 -11.91 11.24 6.08
CA ALA A 228 -12.96 10.37 6.62
C ALA A 228 -13.00 10.38 8.16
N GLN A 229 -11.92 10.80 8.82
CA GLN A 229 -11.77 10.74 10.28
C GLN A 229 -11.74 12.11 10.95
N TRP A 230 -11.49 13.19 10.21
CA TRP A 230 -11.43 14.52 10.78
C TRP A 230 -12.76 14.92 11.44
N PRO A 231 -12.72 15.47 12.67
CA PRO A 231 -13.90 16.01 13.33
C PRO A 231 -14.20 17.40 12.75
N LEU A 232 -14.87 17.42 11.61
CA LEU A 232 -15.20 18.64 10.88
C LEU A 232 -16.50 19.26 11.41
N GLU A 233 -16.56 20.59 11.41
CA GLU A 233 -17.80 21.32 11.61
C GLU A 233 -18.79 21.02 10.46
N GLU A 234 -20.09 21.13 10.76
CA GLU A 234 -21.16 20.77 9.82
C GLU A 234 -21.04 21.49 8.47
N ASP A 235 -20.74 22.80 8.49
CA ASP A 235 -20.55 23.60 7.28
C ASP A 235 -19.36 23.13 6.44
N THR A 236 -18.26 22.73 7.08
CA THR A 236 -17.07 22.22 6.39
C THR A 236 -17.34 20.83 5.80
N GLN A 237 -18.06 19.99 6.53
CA GLN A 237 -18.49 18.68 6.05
C GLN A 237 -19.42 18.82 4.85
N LEU A 238 -20.38 19.75 4.91
CA LEU A 238 -21.27 20.05 3.80
C LEU A 238 -20.50 20.56 2.58
N ALA A 239 -19.54 21.47 2.78
CA ALA A 239 -18.68 21.99 1.72
C ALA A 239 -17.88 20.89 1.00
N LEU A 240 -17.33 19.90 1.72
CA LEU A 240 -16.62 18.77 1.12
C LEU A 240 -17.53 17.89 0.27
N VAL A 241 -18.79 17.72 0.69
CA VAL A 241 -19.79 16.92 -0.04
C VAL A 241 -20.26 17.68 -1.28
N SER A 242 -20.66 18.94 -1.13
CA SER A 242 -21.23 19.75 -2.21
C SER A 242 -20.19 20.15 -3.27
N SER A 243 -18.92 20.34 -2.89
CA SER A 243 -17.82 20.54 -3.87
C SER A 243 -17.44 19.28 -4.64
N GLY A 244 -17.82 18.08 -4.17
CA GLY A 244 -17.35 16.83 -4.75
C GLY A 244 -15.87 16.51 -4.47
N ALA A 245 -15.24 17.15 -3.47
CA ALA A 245 -13.83 16.98 -3.14
C ALA A 245 -13.41 15.50 -2.99
N ARG A 246 -14.21 14.72 -2.26
CA ARG A 246 -13.91 13.29 -2.03
C ARG A 246 -13.87 12.49 -3.34
N SER A 247 -14.84 12.73 -4.22
CA SER A 247 -14.88 12.09 -5.54
C SER A 247 -13.72 12.55 -6.43
N HIS A 248 -13.36 13.84 -6.39
CA HIS A 248 -12.20 14.36 -7.10
C HIS A 248 -10.91 13.63 -6.69
N PHE A 249 -10.63 13.53 -5.39
CA PHE A 249 -9.41 12.87 -4.90
C PHE A 249 -9.45 11.35 -5.11
N ALA A 250 -10.60 10.70 -4.98
CA ALA A 250 -10.76 9.29 -5.29
C ALA A 250 -10.47 8.98 -6.77
N ASN A 251 -11.05 9.75 -7.69
CA ASN A 251 -10.80 9.59 -9.13
C ASN A 251 -9.32 9.81 -9.48
N ARG A 252 -8.66 10.77 -8.83
CA ARG A 252 -7.20 10.95 -8.99
C ARG A 252 -6.41 9.80 -8.41
N ALA A 253 -6.82 9.22 -7.28
CA ALA A 253 -6.17 8.05 -6.72
C ALA A 253 -6.28 6.85 -7.67
N ASP A 254 -7.45 6.64 -8.28
CA ASP A 254 -7.65 5.58 -9.27
C ASP A 254 -6.75 5.77 -10.50
N ALA A 255 -6.64 7.00 -11.02
CA ALA A 255 -5.74 7.31 -12.14
C ALA A 255 -4.26 7.04 -11.79
N GLU A 256 -3.82 7.48 -10.61
CA GLU A 256 -2.45 7.24 -10.13
C GLU A 256 -2.17 5.75 -9.87
N HIS A 257 -3.18 5.01 -9.40
CA HIS A 257 -3.10 3.55 -9.24
C HIS A 257 -2.96 2.83 -10.58
N GLN A 258 -3.69 3.26 -11.61
CA GLN A 258 -3.56 2.72 -12.96
C GLN A 258 -2.14 2.96 -13.53
N GLU A 259 -1.59 4.17 -13.36
CA GLU A 259 -0.23 4.48 -13.81
C GLU A 259 0.83 3.68 -13.05
N LEU A 260 0.67 3.53 -11.73
CA LEU A 260 1.54 2.66 -10.93
C LEU A 260 1.45 1.21 -11.40
N THR A 261 0.25 0.70 -11.66
CA THR A 261 0.03 -0.68 -12.13
C THR A 261 0.67 -0.92 -13.49
N LYS A 262 0.52 0.00 -14.45
CA LYS A 262 1.21 -0.06 -15.76
C LYS A 262 2.73 -0.14 -15.58
N ARG A 263 3.26 0.66 -14.65
CA ARG A 263 4.70 0.69 -14.35
C ARG A 263 5.18 -0.61 -13.72
N LEU A 264 4.51 -1.14 -12.70
CA LEU A 264 4.90 -2.37 -12.02
C LEU A 264 4.84 -3.59 -12.97
N ASN A 265 3.93 -3.59 -13.94
CA ASN A 265 3.84 -4.62 -14.97
C ASN A 265 4.86 -4.45 -16.12
N SER A 266 5.58 -3.32 -16.18
CA SER A 266 6.51 -3.03 -17.27
C SER A 266 7.71 -3.99 -17.29
N ARG A 267 8.29 -4.20 -18.48
CA ARG A 267 9.55 -4.94 -18.64
C ARG A 267 10.70 -4.24 -17.90
N GLN A 268 10.69 -2.91 -17.87
CA GLN A 268 11.73 -2.12 -17.19
C GLN A 268 11.72 -2.36 -15.68
N TYR A 269 10.54 -2.37 -15.05
CA TYR A 269 10.42 -2.65 -13.61
C TYR A 269 10.98 -4.03 -13.25
N ARG A 270 10.62 -5.07 -14.02
CA ARG A 270 11.18 -6.42 -13.84
C ARG A 270 12.70 -6.43 -13.96
N LYS A 271 13.25 -5.81 -15.01
CA LYS A 271 14.71 -5.69 -15.21
C LYS A 271 15.39 -4.98 -14.05
N ASP A 272 14.78 -3.93 -13.51
CA ASP A 272 15.33 -3.19 -12.37
C ASP A 272 15.34 -4.03 -11.09
N MET A 273 14.26 -4.77 -10.82
CA MET A 273 14.17 -5.66 -9.66
C MET A 273 15.12 -6.85 -9.78
N ASP A 274 15.26 -7.45 -10.97
CA ASP A 274 16.23 -8.51 -11.23
C ASP A 274 17.66 -8.00 -11.07
N GLY A 275 17.95 -6.82 -11.64
CA GLY A 275 19.24 -6.16 -11.49
C GLY A 275 19.56 -5.84 -10.03
N TRP A 276 18.56 -5.48 -9.23
CA TRP A 276 18.73 -5.29 -7.80
C TRP A 276 19.03 -6.61 -7.08
N TYR A 277 18.24 -7.66 -7.33
CA TYR A 277 18.47 -9.00 -6.75
C TYR A 277 19.88 -9.53 -7.05
N GLN A 278 20.34 -9.42 -8.30
CA GLN A 278 21.68 -9.85 -8.70
C GLN A 278 22.79 -9.10 -7.95
N ARG A 279 22.58 -7.82 -7.62
CA ARG A 279 23.53 -7.06 -6.79
C ARG A 279 23.52 -7.56 -5.35
N LEU A 280 22.35 -7.86 -4.81
CA LEU A 280 22.21 -8.38 -3.44
C LEU A 280 22.86 -9.75 -3.25
N THR A 281 22.81 -10.62 -4.26
CA THR A 281 23.44 -11.95 -4.23
C THR A 281 24.88 -11.95 -4.73
N SER A 282 25.42 -10.81 -5.17
CA SER A 282 26.76 -10.72 -5.72
C SER A 282 27.86 -10.83 -4.67
N ARG A 283 28.99 -11.42 -5.06
CA ARG A 283 30.23 -11.40 -4.25
C ARG A 283 30.76 -9.98 -4.02
N HIS A 284 30.41 -9.03 -4.90
CA HIS A 284 30.81 -7.63 -4.78
C HIS A 284 30.21 -6.98 -3.53
N LEU A 285 28.91 -7.15 -3.30
CA LEU A 285 28.25 -6.60 -2.12
C LEU A 285 28.89 -7.15 -0.84
N THR A 286 29.11 -8.47 -0.77
CA THR A 286 29.81 -9.09 0.36
C THR A 286 31.20 -8.49 0.57
N LYS A 287 31.96 -8.21 -0.50
CA LYS A 287 33.28 -7.58 -0.39
C LYS A 287 33.20 -6.14 0.14
N VAL A 288 32.19 -5.37 -0.29
CA VAL A 288 31.95 -4.00 0.17
C VAL A 288 31.58 -3.98 1.65
N THR A 289 30.73 -4.90 2.10
CA THR A 289 30.25 -4.95 3.49
C THR A 289 31.20 -5.63 4.46
N ARG A 290 32.08 -6.55 4.00
CA ARG A 290 32.99 -7.34 4.86
C ARG A 290 33.85 -6.51 5.82
N LYS A 291 34.21 -5.29 5.42
CA LYS A 291 35.07 -4.40 6.20
C LYS A 291 34.29 -3.32 6.96
N LEU A 292 32.95 -3.35 6.97
CA LEU A 292 32.14 -2.41 7.75
C LEU A 292 32.16 -2.81 9.22
N ALA A 293 32.56 -1.88 10.07
CA ALA A 293 32.46 -2.00 11.52
C ALA A 293 31.54 -0.92 12.10
N THR A 294 31.07 -1.13 13.33
CA THR A 294 30.25 -0.16 14.08
C THR A 294 30.93 1.21 14.18
N GLU A 295 32.26 1.23 14.24
CA GLU A 295 33.04 2.47 14.27
C GLU A 295 32.93 3.30 12.98
N ASP A 296 32.80 2.65 11.81
CA ASP A 296 32.58 3.36 10.55
C ASP A 296 31.19 4.02 10.54
N VAL A 297 30.19 3.33 11.11
CA VAL A 297 28.83 3.85 11.28
C VAL A 297 28.83 5.03 12.24
N ARG A 298 29.55 4.93 13.38
CA ARG A 298 29.69 6.01 14.37
C ARG A 298 30.29 7.27 13.75
N LYS A 299 31.39 7.16 13.00
CA LYS A 299 32.03 8.29 12.30
C LYS A 299 31.09 8.96 11.29
N ALA A 300 30.32 8.16 10.54
CA ALA A 300 29.33 8.70 9.62
C ALA A 300 28.20 9.42 10.37
N LEU A 301 27.70 8.84 11.46
CA LEU A 301 26.67 9.43 12.32
C LEU A 301 27.11 10.79 12.88
N GLU A 302 28.29 10.88 13.49
CA GLU A 302 28.83 12.14 14.04
C GLU A 302 28.87 13.25 12.99
N LYS A 303 29.38 12.94 11.79
CA LYS A 303 29.43 13.88 10.66
C LYS A 303 28.04 14.38 10.25
N HIS A 304 27.03 13.50 10.18
CA HIS A 304 25.67 13.89 9.78
C HIS A 304 24.91 14.58 10.90
N ILE A 305 25.11 14.18 12.15
CA ILE A 305 24.53 14.82 13.35
C ILE A 305 25.04 16.25 13.47
N HIS A 306 26.35 16.47 13.31
CA HIS A 306 26.93 17.81 13.34
C HIS A 306 26.27 18.72 12.30
N LYS A 307 26.26 18.27 11.03
CA LYS A 307 25.62 19.02 9.94
C LYS A 307 24.11 19.23 10.13
N HIS A 308 23.41 18.28 10.74
CA HIS A 308 21.99 18.42 11.08
C HIS A 308 21.81 19.50 12.13
N ASN A 309 22.61 19.48 13.21
CA ASN A 309 22.52 20.44 14.29
C ASN A 309 22.89 21.85 13.83
N ASP A 310 23.87 22.00 12.93
CA ASP A 310 24.23 23.30 12.35
C ASP A 310 23.06 23.92 11.59
N VAL A 311 22.38 23.13 10.76
CA VAL A 311 21.19 23.59 10.03
C VAL A 311 20.03 23.86 10.99
N ALA A 312 19.82 23.00 11.99
CA ALA A 312 18.75 23.18 12.98
C ALA A 312 18.89 24.50 13.76
N ARG A 313 20.12 24.90 14.12
CA ARG A 313 20.38 26.17 14.83
C ARG A 313 20.08 27.41 13.98
N GLN A 314 20.02 27.28 12.65
CA GLN A 314 19.73 28.38 11.74
C GLN A 314 18.24 28.55 11.46
N LEU A 315 17.41 27.59 11.86
CA LEU A 315 15.96 27.65 11.68
C LEU A 315 15.30 28.56 12.71
N ASN A 316 14.26 29.24 12.26
CA ASN A 316 13.37 30.06 13.08
C ASN A 316 11.94 29.98 12.55
N GLU A 317 11.02 30.63 13.26
CA GLU A 317 9.58 30.67 12.93
C GLU A 317 9.26 31.25 11.55
N GLN A 318 10.17 32.02 10.95
CA GLN A 318 10.01 32.63 9.61
C GLN A 318 10.67 31.82 8.49
N SER A 319 11.37 30.73 8.83
CA SER A 319 12.09 29.93 7.84
C SER A 319 11.13 29.29 6.83
N PRO A 320 11.48 29.20 5.54
CA PRO A 320 10.65 28.49 4.55
C PRO A 320 10.47 27.00 4.89
N ASP A 321 9.33 26.42 4.50
CA ASP A 321 9.02 25.00 4.72
C ASP A 321 10.08 24.06 4.13
N ASP A 322 10.68 24.44 3.00
CA ASP A 322 11.77 23.69 2.36
C ASP A 322 12.96 23.47 3.29
N HIS A 323 13.26 24.41 4.19
CA HIS A 323 14.35 24.23 5.15
C HIS A 323 14.01 23.15 6.21
N PHE A 324 12.76 23.09 6.66
CA PHE A 324 12.28 22.01 7.55
C PHE A 324 12.27 20.66 6.82
N HIS A 325 11.90 20.66 5.54
CA HIS A 325 11.95 19.47 4.69
C HIS A 325 13.39 18.94 4.52
N ASP A 326 14.37 19.82 4.34
CA ASP A 326 15.78 19.44 4.27
C ASP A 326 16.33 18.93 5.60
N LEU A 327 15.91 19.53 6.72
CA LEU A 327 16.25 19.02 8.05
C LEU A 327 15.66 17.61 8.28
N ARG A 328 14.42 17.38 7.86
CA ARG A 328 13.78 16.05 7.86
C ARG A 328 14.55 15.03 7.01
N LYS A 329 15.06 15.41 5.82
CA LYS A 329 15.90 14.51 5.01
C LYS A 329 17.17 14.10 5.76
N ARG A 330 17.82 15.05 6.45
CA ARG A 330 19.03 14.78 7.26
C ARG A 330 18.71 13.87 8.45
N LEU A 331 17.61 14.11 9.17
CA LEU A 331 17.14 13.26 10.25
C LEU A 331 16.92 11.81 9.78
N LYS A 332 16.28 11.64 8.62
CA LYS A 332 16.09 10.31 8.00
C LYS A 332 17.43 9.62 7.73
N ARG A 333 18.42 10.32 7.17
CA ARG A 333 19.77 9.77 6.93
C ARG A 333 20.47 9.32 8.21
N ILE A 334 20.41 10.13 9.28
CA ILE A 334 20.98 9.77 10.59
C ILE A 334 20.31 8.50 11.11
N ARG A 335 18.97 8.45 11.08
CA ARG A 335 18.24 7.24 11.47
C ARG A 335 18.65 6.02 10.66
N TYR A 336 18.82 6.14 9.34
CA TYR A 336 19.19 5.02 8.48
C TYR A 336 20.60 4.49 8.75
N LEU A 337 21.55 5.37 9.05
CA LEU A 337 22.88 4.97 9.51
C LEU A 337 22.80 4.22 10.85
N ALA A 338 22.05 4.75 11.82
CA ALA A 338 21.86 4.10 13.12
C ALA A 338 21.12 2.76 13.00
N GLU A 339 20.20 2.61 12.05
CA GLU A 339 19.49 1.35 11.79
C GLU A 339 20.40 0.25 11.22
N LEU A 340 21.59 0.56 10.70
CA LEU A 340 22.56 -0.46 10.26
C LEU A 340 23.01 -1.34 11.44
N ASP A 341 23.22 -0.74 12.60
CA ASP A 341 23.65 -1.39 13.85
C ASP A 341 22.66 -1.07 14.98
N LYS A 342 21.44 -1.61 14.87
CA LYS A 342 20.39 -1.34 15.86
C LYS A 342 20.81 -1.66 17.31
N PRO A 343 21.52 -2.77 17.61
CA PRO A 343 21.94 -3.05 18.97
C PRO A 343 22.83 -1.94 19.54
N ALA A 344 23.78 -1.43 18.75
CA ALA A 344 24.69 -0.37 19.19
C ALA A 344 24.00 0.99 19.37
N PHE A 345 22.96 1.30 18.58
CA PHE A 345 22.33 2.63 18.54
C PHE A 345 20.87 2.65 19.00
N ARG A 346 20.45 1.67 19.81
CA ARG A 346 19.05 1.50 20.23
C ARG A 346 18.45 2.74 20.90
N ASP A 347 19.21 3.40 21.75
CA ASP A 347 18.76 4.57 22.52
C ASP A 347 18.59 5.80 21.63
N MET A 348 19.55 6.01 20.73
CA MET A 348 19.47 7.05 19.69
C MET A 348 18.24 6.82 18.79
N LEU A 349 18.02 5.58 18.33
CA LEU A 349 16.87 5.24 17.50
C LEU A 349 15.52 5.53 18.19
N ARG A 350 15.43 5.32 19.51
CA ARG A 350 14.24 5.69 20.30
C ARG A 350 14.00 7.20 20.27
N GLN A 351 15.03 8.01 20.48
CA GLN A 351 14.90 9.48 20.44
C GLN A 351 14.56 9.99 19.02
N LEU A 352 15.21 9.44 17.99
CA LEU A 352 14.98 9.82 16.59
C LEU A 352 13.54 9.51 16.14
N LYS A 353 12.91 8.46 16.69
CA LYS A 353 11.52 8.11 16.37
C LYS A 353 10.55 9.25 16.72
N HIS A 354 10.70 9.86 17.90
CA HIS A 354 9.81 10.96 18.31
C HIS A 354 9.98 12.18 17.41
N ARG A 355 11.23 12.58 17.14
CA ARG A 355 11.54 13.69 16.22
C ARG A 355 10.94 13.44 14.83
N GLN A 356 11.10 12.21 14.30
CA GLN A 356 10.59 11.87 12.98
C GLN A 356 9.06 11.95 12.89
N GLN A 357 8.34 11.62 13.97
CA GLN A 357 6.88 11.75 13.98
C GLN A 357 6.48 13.21 13.75
N ARG A 358 7.07 14.15 14.49
CA ARG A 358 6.78 15.60 14.36
C ARG A 358 7.05 16.13 12.96
N PHE A 359 8.20 15.79 12.38
CA PHE A 359 8.52 16.13 10.98
C PHE A 359 7.63 15.39 9.96
N GLY A 360 7.08 14.23 10.34
CA GLY A 360 6.07 13.51 9.57
C GLY A 360 4.80 14.31 9.49
N ASP A 361 4.19 14.57 10.65
CA ASP A 361 2.94 15.31 10.81
C ASP A 361 3.00 16.68 10.10
N PHE A 362 4.10 17.42 10.27
CA PHE A 362 4.31 18.70 9.58
C PHE A 362 4.30 18.58 8.04
N GLN A 363 4.98 17.57 7.48
CA GLN A 363 4.97 17.37 6.04
C GLN A 363 3.58 16.96 5.55
N ASP A 364 2.94 16.05 6.28
CA ASP A 364 1.67 15.48 5.85
C ASP A 364 0.61 16.59 5.78
N LEU A 365 0.58 17.49 6.79
CA LEU A 365 -0.24 18.72 6.76
C LEU A 365 0.11 19.63 5.58
N HIS A 366 1.39 19.87 5.29
CA HIS A 366 1.79 20.69 4.15
C HIS A 366 1.26 20.12 2.83
N VAL A 367 1.42 18.82 2.62
CA VAL A 367 0.98 18.13 1.40
C VAL A 367 -0.56 18.11 1.28
N GLN A 368 -1.27 17.99 2.41
CA GLN A 368 -2.73 18.07 2.45
C GLN A 368 -3.25 19.47 2.13
N ILE A 369 -2.64 20.51 2.72
CA ILE A 369 -2.97 21.92 2.46
C ILE A 369 -2.78 22.24 0.98
N ASP A 370 -1.66 21.82 0.39
CA ASP A 370 -1.37 22.06 -1.02
C ASP A 370 -2.42 21.37 -1.90
N MET A 371 -2.75 20.10 -1.65
CA MET A 371 -3.77 19.38 -2.42
C MET A 371 -5.18 19.98 -2.29
N LEU A 372 -5.56 20.41 -1.09
CA LEU A 372 -6.85 21.05 -0.86
C LEU A 372 -6.91 22.45 -1.49
N SER A 373 -5.81 23.19 -1.46
CA SER A 373 -5.69 24.51 -2.07
C SER A 373 -5.78 24.42 -3.60
N ASP A 374 -5.05 23.48 -4.22
CA ASP A 374 -5.14 23.19 -5.66
C ASP A 374 -6.57 22.84 -6.08
N PHE A 375 -7.27 22.03 -5.27
CA PHE A 375 -8.66 21.67 -5.55
C PHE A 375 -9.61 22.87 -5.38
N ARG A 376 -9.47 23.62 -4.29
CA ARG A 376 -10.24 24.83 -4.00
C ARG A 376 -10.08 25.87 -5.12
N ASP A 377 -8.86 26.08 -5.61
CA ASP A 377 -8.57 26.99 -6.72
C ASP A 377 -9.23 26.52 -8.03
N SER A 378 -9.30 25.20 -8.26
CA SER A 378 -9.92 24.64 -9.47
C SER A 378 -11.44 24.86 -9.56
N ILE A 379 -12.12 25.07 -8.43
CA ILE A 379 -13.58 25.30 -8.37
C ILE A 379 -13.93 26.76 -8.03
N ALA A 380 -12.95 27.60 -7.69
CA ALA A 380 -13.18 28.96 -7.17
C ALA A 380 -13.87 29.91 -8.15
N THR A 381 -13.80 29.63 -9.45
CA THR A 381 -14.41 30.48 -10.50
C THR A 381 -15.85 30.13 -10.82
N GLU A 382 -16.39 29.04 -10.26
CA GLU A 382 -17.75 28.58 -10.52
C GLU A 382 -18.75 29.33 -9.60
N PRO A 383 -19.77 30.03 -10.15
CA PRO A 383 -20.71 30.81 -9.35
C PRO A 383 -21.43 30.01 -8.25
N ASP A 384 -21.74 28.73 -8.53
CA ASP A 384 -22.45 27.85 -7.61
C ASP A 384 -21.52 27.26 -6.52
N MET A 385 -20.21 27.51 -6.59
CA MET A 385 -19.20 26.95 -5.68
C MET A 385 -18.73 27.93 -4.59
N LEU A 386 -19.30 29.13 -4.50
CA LEU A 386 -18.88 30.14 -3.49
C LEU A 386 -18.97 29.62 -2.05
N ALA A 387 -20.08 28.97 -1.68
CA ALA A 387 -20.26 28.41 -0.34
C ALA A 387 -19.32 27.22 -0.06
N PRO A 388 -19.18 26.21 -0.95
CA PRO A 388 -18.17 25.16 -0.80
C PRO A 388 -16.73 25.70 -0.69
N VAL A 389 -16.37 26.72 -1.47
CA VAL A 389 -15.04 27.36 -1.43
C VAL A 389 -14.80 28.01 -0.07
N ALA A 390 -15.80 28.68 0.51
CA ALA A 390 -15.69 29.25 1.85
C ALA A 390 -15.42 28.18 2.91
N GLY A 391 -16.15 27.05 2.89
CA GLY A 391 -15.91 25.93 3.80
C GLY A 391 -14.53 25.28 3.62
N LEU A 392 -14.05 25.14 2.38
CA LEU A 392 -12.69 24.67 2.09
C LEU A 392 -11.62 25.64 2.62
N ASN A 393 -11.84 26.95 2.52
CA ASN A 393 -10.92 27.94 3.09
C ASN A 393 -10.81 27.80 4.61
N THR A 394 -11.94 27.58 5.31
CA THR A 394 -11.93 27.31 6.76
C THR A 394 -11.13 26.06 7.10
N LEU A 395 -11.33 24.96 6.36
CA LEU A 395 -10.56 23.73 6.54
C LEU A 395 -9.05 23.96 6.34
N ILE A 396 -8.68 24.62 5.24
CA ILE A 396 -7.28 24.92 4.92
C ILE A 396 -6.65 25.80 6.01
N ALA A 397 -7.37 26.81 6.51
CA ALA A 397 -6.90 27.67 7.60
C ALA A 397 -6.65 26.88 8.88
N ASN A 398 -7.58 26.00 9.28
CA ASN A 398 -7.44 25.16 10.48
C ASN A 398 -6.22 24.21 10.37
N LEU A 399 -6.00 23.62 9.19
CA LEU A 399 -4.83 22.78 8.93
C LEU A 399 -3.54 23.60 8.96
N ALA A 400 -3.56 24.84 8.46
CA ALA A 400 -2.41 25.74 8.50
C ALA A 400 -2.03 26.14 9.94
N GLU A 401 -3.02 26.37 10.81
CA GLU A 401 -2.78 26.60 12.24
C GLU A 401 -2.16 25.39 12.92
N GLU A 402 -2.67 24.18 12.65
CA GLU A 402 -2.06 22.94 13.15
C GLU A 402 -0.63 22.78 12.62
N LYS A 403 -0.39 23.06 11.34
CA LYS A 403 0.95 23.01 10.73
C LYS A 403 1.91 23.98 11.42
N ASN A 404 1.47 25.20 11.74
CA ASN A 404 2.27 26.16 12.50
C ASN A 404 2.56 25.66 13.92
N ARG A 405 1.59 25.06 14.62
CA ARG A 405 1.85 24.40 15.91
C ARG A 405 2.89 23.28 15.80
N ARG A 406 2.88 22.50 14.71
CA ARG A 406 3.92 21.48 14.44
C ARG A 406 5.28 22.08 14.12
N ARG A 407 5.32 23.24 13.46
CA ARG A 407 6.56 24.00 13.22
C ARG A 407 7.18 24.41 14.55
N ASP A 408 6.40 24.96 15.46
CA ASP A 408 6.87 25.36 16.79
C ASP A 408 7.35 24.16 17.60
N ASP A 409 6.59 23.07 17.61
CA ASP A 409 7.01 21.79 18.22
C ASP A 409 8.39 21.37 17.70
N ILE A 410 8.64 21.46 16.39
CA ILE A 410 9.92 21.09 15.78
C ILE A 410 11.06 22.00 16.23
N LEU A 411 10.83 23.32 16.31
CA LEU A 411 11.84 24.30 16.73
C LEU A 411 12.27 24.06 18.20
N THR A 412 11.38 23.55 19.05
CA THR A 412 11.71 23.21 20.45
C THR A 412 12.54 21.94 20.61
N LEU A 413 12.66 21.08 19.57
CA LEU A 413 13.35 19.79 19.69
C LEU A 413 14.86 19.91 19.96
N GLY A 414 15.48 21.08 19.73
CA GLY A 414 16.92 21.29 19.89
C GLY A 414 17.79 20.38 18.99
N GLY A 415 19.09 20.31 19.27
CA GLY A 415 20.03 19.43 18.56
C GLY A 415 19.83 17.94 18.87
N ILE A 416 20.32 17.07 18.00
CA ILE A 416 20.48 15.63 18.30
C ILE A 416 21.75 15.49 19.15
N GLY A 417 21.61 14.86 20.32
CA GLY A 417 22.69 14.62 21.28
C GLY A 417 23.56 13.42 20.96
#